data_AF-A0A8D8MCI7-F1
#
_entry.id   AF-A0A8D8MCI7-F1
#
_cell.length_a   1.000
_cell.length_b   1.000
_cell.length_c   1.000
_cell.angle_alpha   90.00
_cell.angle_beta   90.00
_cell.angle_gamma   90.00
#
_symmetry.space_group_name_H-M   'P 1'
#
loop_
_entity.id
_entity.type
_entity.pdbx_description
1 polymer ?
#
loop_
_entity_poly.entity_id
_entity_poly.type
_entity_poly.pdbx_seq_one_letter_code
_entity_poly.pdbx_strand_id
1 'polypeptide(L)'
;MDPHLTPDEILCRVCQGILIKPIKLPCNHLICLDCLEQICESSNLTCPMCRKRLSIWLRKNKNFSCIVNEPLWIQIQTEFKDEVEKKLNGQDDGLYEKSVLPTARRQLCTTPGEFKEECNKLIAKMEEIPWYWMSTRPLPGTEPVSLTLLP
;
A
#
# COMPACT_ATOMS: atom_id res chain seq x y z
N MET A 1 -10.42 -3.18 24.78
CA MET A 1 -10.14 -2.70 23.41
C MET A 1 -8.64 -2.71 23.29
N ASP A 2 -8.11 -3.76 22.69
CA ASP A 2 -6.67 -3.97 22.57
C ASP A 2 -6.07 -2.92 21.62
N PRO A 3 -5.14 -2.06 22.09
CA PRO A 3 -4.54 -1.03 21.26
C PRO A 3 -3.34 -1.62 20.52
N HIS A 4 -3.57 -2.62 19.69
CA HIS A 4 -2.50 -3.11 18.82
C HIS A 4 -2.35 -2.16 17.64
N LEU A 5 -1.30 -1.34 17.68
CA LEU A 5 -0.88 -0.52 16.55
C LEU A 5 -0.61 -1.42 15.33
N THR A 6 -1.23 -1.09 14.21
CA THR A 6 -0.99 -1.80 12.97
C THR A 6 0.32 -1.34 12.32
N PRO A 7 0.98 -2.17 11.48
CA PRO A 7 2.16 -1.75 10.73
C PRO A 7 1.94 -0.45 9.93
N ASP A 8 0.73 -0.23 9.40
CA ASP A 8 0.39 0.99 8.65
C ASP A 8 0.40 2.27 9.52
N GLU A 9 0.26 2.14 10.84
CA GLU A 9 0.22 3.25 11.79
C GLU A 9 1.60 3.61 12.36
N ILE A 10 2.59 2.73 12.19
CA ILE A 10 3.94 2.89 12.76
C ILE A 10 5.01 2.96 11.68
N LEU A 11 4.69 2.68 10.43
CA LEU A 11 5.64 2.68 9.31
C LEU A 11 5.50 3.88 8.39
N CYS A 12 6.65 4.39 7.97
CA CYS A 12 6.72 5.36 6.90
C CYS A 12 6.83 4.65 5.55
N ARG A 13 5.82 4.77 4.69
CA ARG A 13 5.85 4.20 3.33
C ARG A 13 6.84 4.87 2.38
N VAL A 14 7.48 5.97 2.80
CA VAL A 14 8.49 6.69 1.98
C VAL A 14 9.88 6.12 2.22
N CYS A 15 10.35 6.12 3.48
CA CYS A 15 11.67 5.59 3.85
C CYS A 15 11.65 4.12 4.28
N GLN A 16 10.47 3.48 4.33
CA GLN A 16 10.28 2.06 4.70
C GLN A 16 10.74 1.69 6.12
N GLY A 17 10.95 2.67 7.00
CA GLY A 17 11.30 2.47 8.41
C GLY A 17 10.23 3.01 9.37
N ILE A 18 10.47 2.85 10.67
CA ILE A 18 9.58 3.32 11.72
C ILE A 18 9.36 4.84 11.65
N LEU A 19 8.15 5.32 11.95
CA LEU A 19 7.84 6.75 11.87
C LEU A 19 8.59 7.55 12.93
N ILE A 20 9.45 8.47 12.51
CA ILE A 20 10.07 9.48 13.40
C ILE A 20 9.28 10.77 13.26
N LYS A 21 8.75 11.28 14.38
CA LYS A 21 7.87 12.46 14.42
C LYS A 21 6.75 12.35 13.36
N PRO A 22 5.83 11.38 13.50
CA PRO A 22 4.80 11.09 12.52
C PRO A 22 3.93 12.30 12.19
N ILE A 23 3.67 12.55 10.91
CA ILE A 23 2.76 13.58 10.43
C ILE A 23 1.62 12.94 9.64
N LYS A 24 0.38 13.30 10.01
CA LYS A 24 -0.82 12.87 9.30
C LYS A 24 -1.16 13.86 8.19
N LEU A 25 -1.02 13.42 6.95
CA LEU A 25 -1.38 14.20 5.77
C LEU A 25 -2.91 14.40 5.68
N PRO A 26 -3.40 15.41 4.94
CA PRO A 26 -4.85 15.64 4.71
C PRO A 26 -5.53 14.55 3.85
N CYS A 27 -4.79 13.51 3.45
CA CYS A 27 -5.30 12.30 2.84
C CYS A 27 -5.32 11.10 3.80
N ASN A 28 -5.09 11.34 5.11
CA ASN A 28 -4.98 10.35 6.18
C ASN A 28 -3.78 9.41 6.13
N HIS A 29 -2.84 9.61 5.21
CA HIS A 29 -1.60 8.85 5.22
C HIS A 29 -0.57 9.44 6.20
N LEU A 30 0.27 8.58 6.77
CA LEU A 30 1.32 8.94 7.73
C LEU A 30 2.70 8.89 7.08
N ILE A 31 3.55 9.87 7.40
CA ILE A 31 4.96 9.92 6.99
C ILE A 31 5.83 10.52 8.10
N CYS A 32 7.15 10.32 8.05
CA CYS A 32 8.09 10.99 8.95
C CYS A 32 8.17 12.50 8.64
N LEU A 33 8.55 13.30 9.64
CA LEU A 33 8.87 14.71 9.46
C LEU A 33 9.88 14.93 8.33
N ASP A 34 11.02 14.24 8.39
CA ASP A 34 12.10 14.38 7.40
C ASP A 34 11.61 14.03 5.98
N CYS A 35 10.76 13.01 5.86
CA CYS A 35 10.17 12.65 4.56
C CYS A 35 9.19 13.72 4.04
N LEU A 36 8.49 14.45 4.94
CA LEU A 36 7.67 15.58 4.52
C LEU A 36 8.53 16.74 4.03
N GLU A 37 9.64 17.02 4.70
CA GLU A 37 10.59 18.06 4.30
C GLU A 37 11.14 17.77 2.88
N GLN A 38 11.54 16.53 2.61
CA GLN A 38 11.95 16.08 1.27
C GLN A 38 10.84 16.26 0.22
N ILE A 39 9.58 15.99 0.55
CA ILE A 39 8.45 16.23 -0.37
C ILE A 39 8.32 17.73 -0.67
N CYS A 40 8.59 18.60 0.31
CA CYS A 40 8.51 20.05 0.13
C CYS A 40 9.62 20.62 -0.75
N GLU A 41 10.79 19.99 -0.73
CA GLU A 41 11.92 20.31 -1.61
C GLU A 41 11.70 19.83 -3.06
N SER A 42 10.86 18.81 -3.23
CA SER A 42 10.54 18.27 -4.55
C SER A 42 9.62 19.21 -5.38
N SER A 43 9.71 19.12 -6.70
CA SER A 43 8.82 19.87 -7.61
C SER A 43 7.34 19.43 -7.53
N ASN A 44 7.08 18.26 -6.96
CA ASN A 44 5.77 17.60 -6.99
C ASN A 44 5.18 17.47 -5.57
N LEU A 45 4.57 18.56 -5.08
CA LEU A 45 3.91 18.66 -3.77
C LEU A 45 2.63 17.80 -3.66
N THR A 46 2.79 16.49 -3.74
CA THR A 46 1.72 15.48 -3.74
C THR A 46 2.04 14.37 -2.74
N CYS A 47 0.99 13.74 -2.21
CA CYS A 47 1.15 12.56 -1.37
C CYS A 47 1.79 11.41 -2.19
N PRO A 48 2.87 10.77 -1.72
CA PRO A 48 3.51 9.68 -2.45
C PRO A 48 2.63 8.43 -2.54
N MET A 49 1.67 8.25 -1.63
CA MET A 49 0.80 7.07 -1.56
C MET A 49 -0.44 7.21 -2.45
N CYS A 50 -1.10 8.36 -2.47
CA CYS A 50 -2.38 8.53 -3.18
C CYS A 50 -2.41 9.71 -4.17
N ARG A 51 -1.27 10.38 -4.38
CA ARG A 51 -1.12 11.52 -5.32
C ARG A 51 -2.00 12.74 -5.03
N LYS A 52 -2.69 12.80 -3.88
CA LYS A 52 -3.45 13.99 -3.46
C LYS A 52 -2.50 15.20 -3.34
N ARG A 53 -2.89 16.32 -3.93
CA ARG A 53 -2.11 17.57 -3.91
C ARG A 53 -2.05 18.16 -2.50
N LEU A 54 -0.84 18.43 -2.03
CA LEU A 54 -0.54 18.94 -0.67
C LEU A 54 -0.25 20.44 -0.64
N SER A 55 -0.05 21.09 -1.80
CA SER A 55 0.43 22.47 -1.88
C SER A 55 -0.37 23.52 -1.10
N ILE A 56 -1.70 23.38 -1.00
CA ILE A 56 -2.52 24.30 -0.20
C ILE A 56 -2.30 24.07 1.29
N TRP A 57 -2.24 22.80 1.70
CA TRP A 57 -2.05 22.42 3.08
C TRP A 57 -0.65 22.78 3.59
N LEU A 58 0.39 22.56 2.78
CA LEU A 58 1.78 22.94 3.10
C LEU A 58 1.92 24.45 3.29
N ARG A 59 1.27 25.27 2.44
CA ARG A 59 1.28 26.73 2.60
C ARG A 59 0.67 27.21 3.93
N LYS A 60 -0.30 26.47 4.47
CA LYS A 60 -0.94 26.75 5.77
C LYS A 60 -0.09 26.28 6.94
N ASN A 61 0.73 25.24 6.76
CA ASN A 61 1.51 24.59 7.80
C ASN A 61 3.00 24.76 7.52
N LYS A 62 3.55 25.94 7.81
CA LYS A 62 4.99 26.22 7.60
C LYS A 62 5.88 25.65 8.70
N ASN A 63 5.33 25.49 9.90
CA ASN A 63 6.05 24.90 11.02
C ASN A 63 5.62 23.45 11.19
N PHE A 64 6.40 22.53 10.64
CA PHE A 64 6.06 21.11 10.69
C PHE A 64 6.12 20.52 12.10
N SER A 65 6.84 21.15 13.04
CA SER A 65 6.88 20.69 14.43
C SER A 65 5.50 20.77 15.12
N CYS A 66 4.62 21.66 14.67
CA CYS A 66 3.29 21.84 15.26
C CYS A 66 2.23 20.85 14.73
N ILE A 67 2.54 20.13 13.65
CA ILE A 67 1.61 19.16 13.01
C ILE A 67 2.04 17.72 13.25
N VAL A 68 3.10 17.50 14.03
CA VAL A 68 3.49 16.19 14.50
C VAL A 68 2.36 15.62 15.34
N ASN A 69 2.01 14.36 15.07
CA ASN A 69 1.02 13.63 15.85
C ASN A 69 1.68 13.16 17.16
N GLU A 70 1.72 14.04 18.15
CA GLU A 70 2.36 13.79 19.46
C GLU A 70 1.84 12.53 20.16
N PRO A 71 0.51 12.26 20.26
CA PRO A 71 0.03 11.04 20.89
C PRO A 71 0.57 9.76 20.24
N LEU A 72 0.56 9.71 18.90
CA LEU A 72 1.12 8.58 18.16
C LEU A 72 2.63 8.49 18.34
N TRP A 73 3.32 9.64 18.36
CA TRP A 73 4.76 9.68 18.55
C TRP A 73 5.17 9.13 19.91
N ILE A 74 4.49 9.55 20.98
CA ILE A 74 4.70 9.04 22.35
C ILE A 74 4.46 7.53 22.40
N GLN A 75 3.41 7.04 21.72
CA GLN A 75 3.08 5.63 21.71
C GLN A 75 4.17 4.81 20.99
N ILE A 76 4.60 5.26 19.80
CA ILE A 76 5.71 4.64 19.05
C ILE A 76 6.98 4.62 19.89
N GLN A 77 7.33 5.74 20.54
CA GLN A 77 8.49 5.82 21.42
C GLN A 77 8.37 4.95 22.67
N THR A 78 7.17 4.58 23.10
CA THR A 78 6.99 3.74 24.28
C THR A 78 7.07 2.26 23.92
N GLU A 79 6.44 1.87 22.82
CA GLU A 79 6.31 0.48 22.39
C GLU A 79 7.49 -0.02 21.54
N PHE A 80 8.15 0.86 20.77
CA PHE A 80 9.17 0.51 19.76
C PHE A 80 10.47 1.30 19.93
N LYS A 81 11.00 1.34 21.16
CA LYS A 81 12.21 2.10 21.52
C LYS A 81 13.43 1.69 20.72
N ASP A 82 13.68 0.40 20.63
CA ASP A 82 14.86 -0.16 19.99
C ASP A 82 14.89 0.18 18.49
N GLU A 83 13.73 0.15 17.83
CA GLU A 83 13.58 0.52 16.42
C GLU A 83 13.79 2.02 16.19
N VAL A 84 13.27 2.86 17.10
CA VAL A 84 13.48 4.30 17.05
C VAL A 84 14.97 4.62 17.21
N GLU A 85 15.65 4.01 18.19
CA GLU A 85 17.08 4.22 18.40
C GLU A 85 17.92 3.77 17.20
N LYS A 86 17.66 2.56 16.67
CA LYS A 86 18.34 2.08 15.45
C LYS A 86 18.20 3.07 14.30
N LYS A 87 16.99 3.62 14.11
CA LYS A 87 16.74 4.59 13.06
C LYS A 87 17.47 5.91 13.27
N LEU A 88 17.47 6.43 14.50
CA LEU A 88 18.20 7.66 14.84
C LEU A 88 19.72 7.50 14.71
N ASN A 89 20.24 6.29 14.93
CA ASN A 89 21.66 5.95 14.76
C ASN A 89 22.04 5.64 13.30
N GLY A 90 21.10 5.69 12.35
CA GLY A 90 21.35 5.35 10.95
C GLY A 90 21.58 3.84 10.71
N GLN A 91 21.19 3.00 11.66
CA GLN A 91 21.28 1.55 11.59
C GLN A 91 19.94 0.92 11.13
N ASP A 92 19.06 1.72 10.53
CA ASP A 92 17.78 1.26 9.97
C ASP A 92 18.08 0.37 8.75
N ASP A 93 17.77 -0.92 8.86
CA ASP A 93 17.92 -1.88 7.76
C ASP A 93 16.77 -1.80 6.74
N GLY A 94 15.73 -1.00 7.02
CA GLY A 94 14.60 -0.81 6.12
C GLY A 94 13.77 -2.08 5.89
N LEU A 95 13.87 -3.08 6.78
CA LEU A 95 13.26 -4.40 6.60
C LEU A 95 11.97 -4.63 7.39
N TYR A 96 11.39 -3.59 7.98
CA TYR A 96 10.28 -3.74 8.93
C TYR A 96 9.01 -4.39 8.33
N GLU A 97 8.81 -4.32 7.01
CA GLU A 97 7.71 -5.03 6.35
C GLU A 97 7.82 -6.57 6.46
N LYS A 98 9.00 -7.11 6.81
CA LYS A 98 9.21 -8.54 7.09
C LYS A 98 8.95 -8.94 8.55
N SER A 99 8.99 -8.00 9.51
CA SER A 99 8.85 -8.30 10.93
C SER A 99 7.41 -8.19 11.45
N VAL A 100 6.56 -7.38 10.81
CA VAL A 100 5.21 -7.05 11.35
C VAL A 100 4.04 -7.56 10.51
N LEU A 101 4.28 -7.93 9.26
CA LEU A 101 3.31 -8.77 8.54
C LEU A 101 3.54 -10.23 8.97
N PRO A 102 2.51 -10.96 9.43
CA PRO A 102 2.55 -12.40 9.31
C PRO A 102 2.92 -12.70 7.85
N THR A 103 3.84 -13.62 7.62
CA THR A 103 4.25 -14.14 6.30
C THR A 103 3.06 -14.61 5.42
N ALA A 104 1.83 -14.54 5.94
CA ALA A 104 0.54 -14.80 5.33
C ALA A 104 0.10 -13.74 4.30
N ARG A 105 0.94 -13.43 3.30
CA ARG A 105 0.49 -13.33 1.89
C ARG A 105 1.62 -13.41 0.86
N ARG A 106 2.75 -14.03 1.21
CA ARG A 106 3.34 -14.96 0.25
C ARG A 106 2.80 -16.33 0.59
N GLN A 107 1.54 -16.58 0.22
CA GLN A 107 1.31 -17.89 -0.37
C GLN A 107 2.16 -17.85 -1.64
N LEU A 108 3.43 -18.28 -1.52
CA LEU A 108 4.08 -18.92 -2.63
C LEU A 108 3.10 -20.04 -2.98
N CYS A 109 2.30 -19.78 -4.01
CA CYS A 109 1.64 -20.85 -4.72
C CYS A 109 2.79 -21.75 -5.18
N THR A 110 2.90 -22.82 -4.40
CA THR A 110 3.27 -24.16 -4.80
C THR A 110 4.74 -24.39 -5.10
N THR A 111 5.13 -25.63 -4.87
CA THR A 111 6.50 -26.11 -4.98
C THR A 111 7.07 -25.82 -6.37
N PRO A 112 8.40 -25.77 -6.56
CA PRO A 112 9.00 -25.54 -7.88
C PRO A 112 8.48 -26.56 -8.91
N GLY A 113 7.55 -26.15 -9.77
CA GLY A 113 7.00 -27.01 -10.84
C GLY A 113 5.49 -26.88 -11.06
N GLU A 114 4.72 -26.58 -10.03
CA GLU A 114 3.24 -26.64 -10.13
C GLU A 114 2.63 -25.46 -10.91
N PHE A 115 3.23 -24.26 -10.84
CA PHE A 115 2.75 -23.08 -11.58
C PHE A 115 2.80 -23.27 -13.10
N LYS A 116 3.82 -23.97 -13.61
CA LYS A 116 3.95 -24.26 -15.03
C LYS A 116 2.86 -25.22 -15.50
N GLU A 117 2.47 -26.17 -14.66
CA GLU A 117 1.46 -27.16 -14.99
C GLU A 117 0.05 -26.58 -15.01
N GLU A 118 -0.28 -25.71 -14.05
CA GLU A 118 -1.57 -25.02 -14.00
C GLU A 118 -1.74 -24.06 -15.19
N CYS A 119 -0.67 -23.32 -15.54
CA CYS A 119 -0.67 -22.43 -16.70
C CYS A 119 -0.80 -23.21 -18.02
N ASN A 120 -0.09 -24.34 -18.16
CA ASN A 120 -0.19 -25.20 -19.34
C ASN A 120 -1.59 -25.83 -19.49
N LYS A 121 -2.23 -26.26 -18.38
CA LYS A 121 -3.61 -26.77 -18.40
C LYS A 121 -4.61 -25.72 -18.86
N LEU A 122 -4.43 -24.46 -18.46
CA LEU A 122 -5.27 -23.35 -18.90
C LEU A 122 -5.04 -23.00 -20.38
N ILE A 123 -3.80 -23.07 -20.87
CA ILE A 123 -3.46 -22.87 -22.29
C ILE A 123 -4.09 -23.97 -23.14
N ALA A 124 -3.94 -25.25 -22.76
CA ALA A 124 -4.55 -26.37 -23.48
C ALA A 124 -6.08 -26.27 -23.53
N LYS A 125 -6.70 -25.84 -22.43
CA LYS A 125 -8.17 -25.62 -22.37
C LYS A 125 -8.64 -24.42 -23.19
N MET A 126 -7.76 -23.46 -23.49
CA MET A 126 -8.02 -22.34 -24.39
C MET A 126 -7.89 -22.76 -25.86
N GLU A 127 -6.97 -23.69 -26.17
CA GLU A 127 -6.74 -24.23 -27.52
C GLU A 127 -7.84 -25.20 -27.98
N GLU A 128 -8.58 -25.80 -27.05
CA GLU A 128 -9.75 -26.65 -27.36
C GLU A 128 -11.04 -25.88 -27.68
N ILE A 129 -11.03 -24.54 -27.58
CA ILE A 129 -12.21 -23.72 -27.91
C ILE A 129 -12.23 -23.50 -29.43
N PRO A 130 -13.25 -24.00 -30.16
CA PRO A 130 -13.35 -23.78 -31.60
C PRO A 130 -13.42 -22.28 -31.89
N TRP A 131 -12.64 -21.79 -32.86
CA TRP A 131 -12.48 -20.35 -33.17
C TRP A 131 -13.80 -19.56 -33.24
N TYR A 132 -14.88 -20.22 -33.69
CA TYR A 132 -16.23 -19.65 -33.82
C TYR A 132 -16.86 -19.20 -32.49
N TRP A 133 -16.50 -19.83 -31.35
CA TRP A 133 -16.95 -19.43 -30.01
C TRP A 133 -16.20 -18.23 -29.43
N MET A 134 -15.08 -17.81 -30.04
CA MET A 134 -14.34 -16.61 -29.63
C MET A 134 -15.00 -15.32 -30.13
N SER A 135 -15.76 -15.37 -31.23
CA SER A 135 -16.45 -14.21 -31.83
C SER A 135 -17.84 -13.91 -31.26
N THR A 136 -18.44 -14.82 -30.48
CA THR A 136 -19.83 -14.71 -30.01
C THR A 136 -19.96 -14.59 -28.49
N ARG A 137 -18.85 -14.51 -27.75
CA ARG A 137 -18.89 -14.39 -26.29
C ARG A 137 -19.30 -12.97 -25.89
N PRO A 138 -20.44 -12.75 -25.20
CA PRO A 138 -20.81 -11.42 -24.75
C PRO A 138 -19.84 -10.96 -23.66
N LEU A 139 -19.49 -9.67 -23.66
CA LEU A 139 -18.68 -9.08 -22.60
C LEU A 139 -19.43 -9.16 -21.26
N PRO A 140 -18.72 -9.35 -20.14
CA PRO A 140 -19.35 -9.48 -18.83
C PRO A 140 -20.08 -8.17 -18.49
N GLY A 141 -21.42 -8.24 -18.39
CA GLY A 141 -22.27 -7.10 -18.03
C GLY A 141 -23.47 -6.84 -18.96
N THR A 142 -23.60 -7.55 -20.08
CA THR A 142 -24.82 -7.46 -20.93
C THR A 142 -25.65 -8.72 -20.76
N GLU A 143 -26.79 -8.61 -20.05
CA GLU A 143 -27.78 -9.68 -20.05
C GLU A 143 -28.38 -9.84 -21.46
N PRO A 144 -28.67 -11.06 -21.91
CA PRO A 144 -29.31 -11.27 -23.21
C PRO A 144 -30.73 -10.71 -23.17
N VAL A 145 -31.03 -9.77 -24.09
CA VAL A 145 -32.41 -9.34 -24.30
C VAL A 145 -33.18 -10.53 -24.87
N SER A 146 -34.08 -11.10 -24.08
CA SER A 146 -34.98 -12.17 -24.49
C SER A 146 -35.88 -11.68 -25.62
N LEU A 147 -35.59 -12.08 -26.86
CA LEU A 147 -36.51 -11.93 -27.99
C LEU A 147 -37.61 -13.00 -27.90
N THR A 148 -38.57 -12.79 -27.00
CA THR A 148 -39.86 -13.48 -27.09
C THR A 148 -40.75 -12.72 -28.06
N LEU A 149 -40.81 -13.28 -29.27
CA LEU A 149 -41.84 -13.17 -30.30
C LEU A 149 -43.16 -12.51 -29.84
N LEU A 150 -43.47 -11.37 -30.45
CA LEU A 150 -44.84 -10.85 -30.60
C LEU A 150 -45.57 -11.71 -31.66
N PRO A 151 -46.78 -12.20 -31.39
CA PRO A 151 -47.85 -12.24 -32.39
C PRO A 151 -48.54 -10.88 -32.51
#